data_AF-A0A0F9LGW6-F1
#
_entry.id   AF-A0A0F9LGW6-F1
#
_cell.length_a   1.000
_cell.length_b   1.000
_cell.length_c   1.000
_cell.angle_alpha   90.00
_cell.angle_beta   90.00
_cell.angle_gamma   90.00
#
_symmetry.space_group_name_H-M   'P 1'
#
loop_
_entity.id
_entity.type
_entity.pdbx_description
1 polymer ?
#
loop_
_entity_poly.entity_id
_entity_poly.type
_entity_poly.pdbx_seq_one_letter_code
_entity_poly.pdbx_strand_id
1 'polypeptide(L)'
;SWPIPTSRKGPFEEIRGYDMIPLQVATPLEGLAACGYSTDTRAEEAYDWLMEQRLDDGTWPTGTSSGVYGGIAGYRNIPHSRWGCRSSTIAVLNCLTYHPKRRKGKEARRALDLILGCETKQLNLLGFVISRLVGLEESRGWRTYYPKMDAAHILNLCWKIGASLEDERITDLVNFVKEQQNQYSLWECKIHPQATRWLTFDLLRSLSHLEEKTDWISMEPRTPFQEYSKKIKRF
;
A
#
# COMPACT_ATOMS: atom_id res chain seq x y z
N SER A 1 12.43 12.15 28.09
CA SER A 1 11.81 10.95 27.49
C SER A 1 10.37 10.88 27.95
N TRP A 2 9.41 10.65 27.05
CA TRP A 2 8.01 10.48 27.45
C TRP A 2 7.78 9.05 27.96
N PRO A 3 7.06 8.85 29.09
CA PRO A 3 6.81 7.53 29.62
C PRO A 3 5.72 6.83 28.81
N ILE A 4 5.97 5.58 28.42
CA ILE A 4 5.02 4.70 27.74
C ILE A 4 3.95 4.27 28.77
N PRO A 5 2.64 4.45 28.52
CA PRO A 5 1.60 3.98 29.43
C PRO A 5 1.64 2.44 29.57
N THR A 6 1.79 1.99 30.82
CA THR A 6 2.02 0.60 31.25
C THR A 6 0.74 -0.18 31.57
N SER A 7 -0.45 0.23 31.13
CA SER A 7 -1.66 -0.54 31.42
C SER A 7 -1.94 -1.65 30.38
N ARG A 8 -1.07 -2.67 30.37
CA ARG A 8 -1.46 -4.07 30.12
C ARG A 8 -1.37 -4.79 31.46
N LYS A 9 -2.36 -4.63 32.32
CA LYS A 9 -2.35 -5.28 33.64
C LYS A 9 -2.91 -6.70 33.52
N GLY A 10 -2.00 -7.68 33.49
CA GLY A 10 -2.28 -9.11 33.67
C GLY A 10 -1.01 -9.94 33.41
N PRO A 11 -0.54 -10.82 34.32
CA PRO A 11 0.74 -11.52 34.15
C PRO A 11 0.71 -12.68 33.14
N PHE A 12 -0.47 -13.19 32.79
CA PHE A 12 -0.66 -14.31 31.85
C PHE A 12 -2.08 -14.26 31.27
N GLU A 13 -2.43 -13.19 30.54
CA GLU A 13 -3.49 -13.34 29.54
C GLU A 13 -2.80 -13.80 28.27
N GLU A 14 -3.07 -15.03 27.82
CA GLU A 14 -2.76 -15.48 26.46
C GLU A 14 -3.06 -14.32 25.51
N ILE A 15 -2.03 -13.85 24.79
CA ILE A 15 -2.17 -12.76 23.85
C ILE A 15 -3.20 -13.23 22.82
N ARG A 16 -4.47 -12.82 22.96
CA ARG A 16 -5.43 -12.86 21.85
C ARG A 16 -4.94 -11.86 20.82
N GLY A 17 -4.00 -12.30 20.01
CA GLY A 17 -3.31 -11.52 19.00
C GLY A 17 -2.93 -12.40 17.82
N TYR A 18 -2.54 -11.75 16.73
CA TYR A 18 -1.97 -12.47 15.61
C TYR A 18 -0.54 -12.91 15.98
N ASP A 19 -0.22 -14.16 15.67
CA ASP A 19 1.13 -14.72 15.77
C ASP A 19 2.05 -14.15 14.68
N MET A 20 1.46 -13.67 13.58
CA MET A 20 2.17 -13.11 12.44
C MET A 20 1.38 -11.96 11.82
N ILE A 21 2.04 -10.85 11.51
CA ILE A 21 1.46 -9.67 10.84
C ILE A 21 2.44 -9.18 9.76
N PRO A 22 2.18 -9.38 8.45
CA PRO A 22 3.14 -9.00 7.40
C PRO A 22 3.49 -7.51 7.43
N LEU A 23 2.50 -6.67 7.76
CA LEU A 23 2.65 -5.21 7.87
C LEU A 23 3.74 -4.79 8.88
N GLN A 24 3.99 -5.57 9.92
CA GLN A 24 5.01 -5.27 10.94
C GLN A 24 6.43 -5.54 10.45
N VAL A 25 6.61 -6.39 9.44
CA VAL A 25 7.90 -6.64 8.79
C VAL A 25 8.09 -5.68 7.62
N ALA A 26 7.05 -5.48 6.82
CA ALA A 26 7.12 -4.66 5.61
C ALA A 26 7.44 -3.17 5.90
N THR A 27 6.84 -2.58 6.93
CA THR A 27 7.04 -1.15 7.27
C THR A 27 8.50 -0.82 7.65
N PRO A 28 9.17 -1.51 8.60
CA PRO A 28 10.57 -1.24 8.88
C PRO A 28 11.49 -1.62 7.71
N LEU A 29 11.17 -2.68 6.96
CA LEU A 29 11.92 -3.06 5.77
C LEU A 29 11.86 -1.98 4.68
N GLU A 30 10.72 -1.31 4.49
CA GLU A 30 10.59 -0.15 3.61
C GLU A 30 11.57 0.95 3.98
N GLY A 31 11.68 1.28 5.26
CA GLY A 31 12.64 2.29 5.76
C GLY A 31 14.09 1.89 5.51
N LEU A 32 14.46 0.63 5.80
CA LEU A 32 15.80 0.12 5.53
C LEU A 32 16.13 0.15 4.04
N ALA A 33 15.20 -0.32 3.20
CA ALA A 33 15.37 -0.37 1.76
C ALA A 33 15.49 1.03 1.15
N ALA A 34 14.69 1.99 1.62
CA ALA A 34 14.77 3.39 1.21
C ALA A 34 16.12 4.04 1.57
N CYS A 35 16.75 3.60 2.68
CA CYS A 35 18.08 4.03 3.09
C CYS A 35 19.24 3.30 2.36
N GLY A 36 18.94 2.48 1.34
CA GLY A 36 19.95 1.81 0.50
C GLY A 36 20.32 0.40 0.95
N TYR A 37 19.67 -0.15 1.98
CA TYR A 37 19.94 -1.51 2.47
C TYR A 37 19.07 -2.59 1.81
N SER A 38 18.49 -2.33 0.64
CA SER A 38 17.52 -3.24 0.01
C SER A 38 18.11 -4.58 -0.43
N THR A 39 19.43 -4.72 -0.47
CA THR A 39 20.14 -5.97 -0.80
C THR A 39 21.03 -6.47 0.35
N ASP A 40 20.91 -5.88 1.55
CA ASP A 40 21.53 -6.40 2.77
C ASP A 40 20.96 -7.80 3.04
N THR A 41 21.80 -8.74 3.48
CA THR A 41 21.39 -10.13 3.73
C THR A 41 20.18 -10.22 4.67
N ARG A 42 20.10 -9.36 5.70
CA ARG A 42 18.97 -9.34 6.63
C ARG A 42 17.70 -8.77 5.99
N ALA A 43 17.85 -7.85 5.03
CA ALA A 43 16.74 -7.34 4.26
C ALA A 43 16.22 -8.42 3.28
N GLU A 44 17.10 -9.17 2.64
CA GLU A 44 16.75 -10.31 1.78
C GLU A 44 15.99 -11.39 2.56
N GLU A 45 16.43 -11.74 3.76
CA GLU A 45 15.70 -12.65 4.67
C GLU A 45 14.28 -12.15 4.96
N ALA A 46 14.11 -10.84 5.20
CA ALA A 46 12.81 -10.26 5.41
C ALA A 46 11.93 -10.26 4.15
N TYR A 47 12.51 -10.06 2.95
CA TYR A 47 11.78 -10.20 1.69
C TYR A 47 11.34 -11.65 1.48
N ASP A 48 12.22 -12.62 1.70
CA ASP A 48 11.91 -14.04 1.52
C ASP A 48 10.82 -14.50 2.50
N TRP A 49 10.92 -14.09 3.78
CA TRP A 49 9.87 -14.32 4.75
C TRP A 49 8.53 -13.70 4.31
N LEU A 50 8.53 -12.47 3.77
CA LEU A 50 7.31 -11.87 3.23
C LEU A 50 6.75 -12.69 2.06
N MET A 51 7.60 -13.26 1.19
CA MET A 51 7.12 -14.11 0.10
C MET A 51 6.50 -15.41 0.60
N GLU A 52 7.01 -15.99 1.69
CA GLU A 52 6.41 -17.15 2.35
C GLU A 52 5.03 -16.85 2.95
N GLN A 53 4.79 -15.62 3.39
CA GLN A 53 3.48 -15.19 3.93
C GLN A 53 2.48 -14.75 2.85
N ARG A 54 2.87 -14.80 1.56
CA ARG A 54 2.03 -14.41 0.43
C ARG A 54 0.94 -15.47 0.21
N LEU A 55 -0.29 -15.02 -0.03
CA LEU A 55 -1.41 -15.90 -0.37
C LEU A 55 -1.32 -16.35 -1.83
N ASP A 56 -2.01 -17.45 -2.17
CA ASP A 56 -2.02 -18.02 -3.53
C ASP A 56 -2.50 -17.03 -4.59
N ASP A 57 -3.45 -16.16 -4.23
CA ASP A 57 -3.96 -15.10 -5.12
C ASP A 57 -2.94 -13.99 -5.40
N GLY A 58 -1.92 -13.88 -4.54
CA GLY A 58 -0.82 -12.93 -4.62
C GLY A 58 -0.89 -11.74 -3.67
N THR A 59 -1.88 -11.70 -2.79
CA THR A 59 -2.03 -10.70 -1.72
C THR A 59 -1.34 -11.12 -0.42
N TRP A 60 -1.36 -10.24 0.59
CA TRP A 60 -0.91 -10.54 1.96
C TRP A 60 -2.06 -10.43 2.96
N PRO A 61 -2.13 -11.33 3.96
CA PRO A 61 -3.19 -11.29 4.96
C PRO A 61 -3.02 -10.11 5.94
N THR A 62 -4.08 -9.84 6.72
CA THR A 62 -3.95 -8.94 7.87
C THR A 62 -3.00 -9.52 8.93
N GLY A 63 -2.99 -10.85 9.05
CA GLY A 63 -2.20 -11.62 9.99
C GLY A 63 -2.80 -13.01 10.20
N THR A 64 -2.11 -13.88 10.92
CA THR A 64 -2.60 -15.22 11.30
C THR A 64 -2.62 -15.39 12.81
N SER A 65 -3.53 -16.19 13.33
CA SER A 65 -3.61 -16.58 14.74
C SER A 65 -3.96 -18.07 14.79
N SER A 66 -3.11 -18.88 15.41
CA SER A 66 -3.24 -20.34 15.48
C SER A 66 -3.47 -21.00 14.11
N GLY A 67 -2.76 -20.54 13.08
CA GLY A 67 -2.89 -21.01 11.69
C GLY A 67 -4.13 -20.51 10.94
N VAL A 68 -4.97 -19.67 11.56
CA VAL A 68 -6.17 -19.11 10.93
C VAL A 68 -5.94 -17.66 10.53
N TYR A 69 -6.34 -17.29 9.30
CA TYR A 69 -6.25 -15.92 8.82
C TYR A 69 -7.21 -14.98 9.56
N GLY A 70 -6.70 -13.81 9.89
CA GLY A 70 -7.45 -12.76 10.55
C GLY A 70 -8.55 -12.14 9.71
N GLY A 71 -9.64 -11.74 10.39
CA GLY A 71 -10.71 -10.98 9.76
C GLY A 71 -10.23 -9.65 9.18
N ILE A 72 -10.63 -9.37 7.94
CA ILE A 72 -10.32 -8.13 7.24
C ILE A 72 -11.47 -7.15 7.44
N ALA A 73 -11.15 -5.94 7.89
CA ALA A 73 -12.13 -4.86 7.87
C ALA A 73 -12.42 -4.51 6.41
N GLY A 74 -13.69 -4.42 6.04
CA GLY A 74 -14.09 -4.39 4.64
C GLY A 74 -13.36 -3.34 3.78
N TYR A 75 -13.02 -2.17 4.33
CA TYR A 75 -12.32 -1.13 3.57
C TYR A 75 -10.86 -1.43 3.31
N ARG A 76 -10.32 -2.52 3.85
CA ARG A 76 -8.99 -3.07 3.56
C ARG A 76 -9.10 -4.36 2.75
N ASN A 77 -10.29 -4.79 2.36
CA ASN A 77 -10.45 -5.98 1.53
C ASN A 77 -9.94 -5.69 0.11
N ILE A 78 -9.31 -6.68 -0.52
CA ILE A 78 -8.99 -6.67 -1.95
C ILE A 78 -10.05 -7.53 -2.64
N PRO A 79 -10.68 -7.05 -3.73
CA PRO A 79 -11.60 -7.87 -4.52
C PRO A 79 -10.96 -9.19 -4.96
N HIS A 80 -11.79 -10.24 -5.07
CA HIS A 80 -11.36 -11.59 -5.46
C HIS A 80 -10.31 -12.24 -4.55
N SER A 81 -9.98 -11.62 -3.41
CA SER A 81 -9.16 -12.21 -2.37
C SER A 81 -9.99 -12.47 -1.12
N ARG A 82 -10.01 -13.73 -0.68
CA ARG A 82 -10.75 -14.14 0.53
C ARG A 82 -10.11 -13.60 1.81
N TRP A 83 -8.77 -13.52 1.83
CA TRP A 83 -7.98 -13.20 3.02
C TRP A 83 -6.99 -12.05 2.80
N GLY A 84 -6.95 -11.46 1.61
CA GLY A 84 -6.06 -10.38 1.23
C GLY A 84 -6.40 -9.04 1.86
N CYS A 85 -5.39 -8.45 2.49
CA CYS A 85 -5.46 -7.13 3.09
C CYS A 85 -4.72 -6.12 2.22
N ARG A 86 -5.44 -5.09 1.77
CA ARG A 86 -4.91 -3.94 1.03
C ARG A 86 -3.74 -3.28 1.76
N SER A 87 -3.89 -3.00 3.06
CA SER A 87 -2.84 -2.32 3.82
C SER A 87 -1.56 -3.15 3.92
N SER A 88 -1.66 -4.46 4.16
CA SER A 88 -0.48 -5.35 4.15
C SER A 88 0.14 -5.44 2.76
N THR A 89 -0.69 -5.59 1.74
CA THR A 89 -0.23 -5.72 0.34
C THR A 89 0.46 -4.44 -0.14
N ILE A 90 -0.07 -3.25 0.17
CA ILE A 90 0.57 -1.97 -0.13
C ILE A 90 1.91 -1.84 0.62
N ALA A 91 1.98 -2.25 1.89
CA ALA A 91 3.22 -2.19 2.65
C ALA A 91 4.33 -3.04 2.03
N VAL A 92 3.99 -4.26 1.60
CA VAL A 92 4.94 -5.15 0.93
C VAL A 92 5.31 -4.59 -0.44
N LEU A 93 4.36 -4.05 -1.20
CA LEU A 93 4.67 -3.36 -2.45
C LEU A 93 5.66 -2.21 -2.24
N ASN A 94 5.48 -1.37 -1.23
CA ASN A 94 6.38 -0.26 -0.95
C ASN A 94 7.82 -0.72 -0.73
N CYS A 95 8.05 -1.73 0.13
CA CYS A 95 9.41 -2.22 0.34
C CYS A 95 9.98 -2.89 -0.91
N LEU A 96 9.17 -3.61 -1.70
CA LEU A 96 9.62 -4.19 -2.96
C LEU A 96 10.08 -3.13 -3.96
N THR A 97 9.44 -1.94 -3.99
CA THR A 97 9.78 -0.89 -4.95
C THR A 97 11.21 -0.35 -4.86
N TYR A 98 11.84 -0.47 -3.67
CA TYR A 98 13.23 -0.07 -3.43
C TYR A 98 14.25 -1.15 -3.77
N HIS A 99 13.81 -2.38 -4.01
CA HIS A 99 14.70 -3.49 -4.34
C HIS A 99 15.02 -3.51 -5.85
N PRO A 100 16.30 -3.56 -6.27
CA PRO A 100 16.69 -3.43 -7.68
C PRO A 100 16.09 -4.51 -8.60
N LYS A 101 16.07 -5.77 -8.14
CA LYS A 101 15.47 -6.91 -8.86
C LYS A 101 13.98 -7.14 -8.56
N ARG A 102 13.61 -7.34 -7.29
CA ARG A 102 12.25 -7.73 -6.86
C ARG A 102 11.16 -6.72 -7.26
N ARG A 103 11.46 -5.42 -7.41
CA ARG A 103 10.48 -4.41 -7.83
C ARG A 103 9.80 -4.71 -9.17
N LYS A 104 10.50 -5.39 -10.10
CA LYS A 104 9.95 -5.79 -11.41
C LYS A 104 9.53 -7.27 -11.45
N GLY A 105 9.60 -7.97 -10.32
CA GLY A 105 9.26 -9.39 -10.22
C GLY A 105 7.76 -9.65 -10.36
N LYS A 106 7.40 -10.92 -10.63
CA LYS A 106 6.00 -11.36 -10.79
C LYS A 106 5.16 -11.09 -9.54
N GLU A 107 5.78 -11.14 -8.36
CA GLU A 107 5.15 -10.91 -7.06
C GLU A 107 4.71 -9.45 -6.92
N ALA A 108 5.63 -8.52 -7.19
CA ALA A 108 5.33 -7.08 -7.17
C ALA A 108 4.29 -6.71 -8.23
N ARG A 109 4.42 -7.26 -9.44
CA ARG A 109 3.47 -7.00 -10.53
C ARG A 109 2.07 -7.49 -10.21
N ARG A 110 1.93 -8.75 -9.79
CA ARG A 110 0.62 -9.31 -9.42
C ARG A 110 -0.02 -8.54 -8.27
N ALA A 111 0.76 -8.17 -7.27
CA ALA A 111 0.25 -7.40 -6.14
C ALA A 111 -0.22 -6.00 -6.57
N LEU A 112 0.52 -5.29 -7.43
CA LEU A 112 0.08 -4.01 -7.98
C LEU A 112 -1.20 -4.16 -8.81
N ASP A 113 -1.27 -5.20 -9.65
CA ASP A 113 -2.42 -5.49 -10.50
C ASP A 113 -3.72 -5.67 -9.68
N LEU A 114 -3.62 -6.41 -8.56
CA LEU A 114 -4.70 -6.57 -7.58
C LEU A 114 -5.13 -5.26 -6.90
N ILE A 115 -4.16 -4.39 -6.60
CA ILE A 115 -4.44 -3.07 -6.03
C ILE A 115 -5.15 -2.19 -7.07
N LEU A 116 -4.70 -2.18 -8.33
CA LEU A 116 -5.35 -1.43 -9.41
C LEU A 116 -6.78 -1.91 -9.67
N GLY A 117 -7.07 -3.20 -9.52
CA GLY A 117 -8.41 -3.77 -9.64
C GLY A 117 -9.44 -3.22 -8.65
N CYS A 118 -9.02 -2.61 -7.53
CA CYS A 118 -9.93 -2.02 -6.53
C CYS A 118 -10.64 -0.73 -6.99
N GLU A 119 -10.16 -0.07 -8.06
CA GLU A 119 -10.77 1.11 -8.70
C GLU A 119 -11.22 2.29 -7.81
N THR A 120 -10.62 2.51 -6.64
CA THR A 120 -10.95 3.70 -5.83
C THR A 120 -10.00 4.87 -6.08
N LYS A 121 -10.56 6.04 -6.42
CA LYS A 121 -9.85 7.32 -6.56
C LYS A 121 -10.48 8.32 -5.58
N GLN A 122 -9.70 8.76 -4.58
CA GLN A 122 -10.20 9.65 -3.52
C GLN A 122 -9.41 10.95 -3.49
N LEU A 123 -10.01 12.04 -3.98
CA LEU A 123 -9.37 13.35 -4.04
C LEU A 123 -8.97 13.87 -2.65
N ASN A 124 -9.78 13.61 -1.63
CA ASN A 124 -9.52 14.04 -0.26
C ASN A 124 -8.30 13.35 0.38
N LEU A 125 -7.76 12.29 -0.23
CA LEU A 125 -6.59 11.56 0.24
C LEU A 125 -5.34 11.83 -0.60
N LEU A 126 -5.42 12.69 -1.63
CA LEU A 126 -4.31 12.98 -2.51
C LEU A 126 -3.13 13.56 -1.72
N GLY A 127 -2.00 12.84 -1.73
CA GLY A 127 -0.77 13.23 -1.05
C GLY A 127 -0.72 12.92 0.45
N PHE A 128 -1.67 12.13 0.98
CA PHE A 128 -1.65 11.67 2.37
C PHE A 128 -0.38 10.86 2.69
N VAL A 129 0.08 10.01 1.78
CA VAL A 129 1.30 9.21 2.04
C VAL A 129 2.54 10.11 2.05
N ILE A 130 2.61 11.08 1.13
CA ILE A 130 3.70 12.06 1.10
C ILE A 130 3.69 12.92 2.35
N SER A 131 2.53 13.40 2.83
CA SER A 131 2.47 14.19 4.06
C SER A 131 3.00 13.43 5.27
N ARG A 132 2.83 12.10 5.30
CA ARG A 132 3.43 11.26 6.34
C ARG A 132 4.94 11.13 6.19
N LEU A 133 5.44 10.91 4.97
CA LEU A 133 6.87 10.77 4.71
C LEU A 133 7.66 12.02 5.10
N VAL A 134 7.08 13.22 4.91
CA VAL A 134 7.72 14.48 5.31
C VAL A 134 7.45 14.88 6.77
N GLY A 135 6.79 14.01 7.55
CA GLY A 135 6.57 14.20 8.97
C GLY A 135 5.44 15.17 9.36
N LEU A 136 4.55 15.53 8.42
CA LEU A 136 3.40 16.39 8.68
C LEU A 136 2.18 15.60 9.15
N GLU A 137 1.94 14.42 8.56
CA GLU A 137 0.92 13.49 9.01
C GLU A 137 1.53 12.46 9.96
N GLU A 138 0.89 12.23 11.10
CA GLU A 138 1.41 11.27 12.06
C GLU A 138 1.36 9.83 11.51
N SER A 139 2.41 9.06 11.84
CA SER A 139 2.47 7.63 11.54
C SER A 139 1.65 6.82 12.54
N ARG A 140 0.31 6.99 12.48
CA ARG A 140 -0.65 6.24 13.30
C ARG A 140 -1.25 5.06 12.56
N GLY A 141 -1.69 4.07 13.33
CA GLY A 141 -2.49 2.94 12.85
C GLY A 141 -1.68 1.66 12.71
N TRP A 142 -2.00 0.68 13.55
CA TRP A 142 -1.35 -0.65 13.53
C TRP A 142 -1.77 -1.48 12.31
N ARG A 143 -3.06 -1.46 11.94
CA ARG A 143 -3.67 -2.21 10.82
C ARG A 143 -4.19 -1.31 9.70
N THR A 144 -4.23 -0.01 9.95
CA THR A 144 -4.87 1.03 9.13
C THR A 144 -3.86 2.06 8.67
N TYR A 145 -2.59 1.66 8.62
CA TYR A 145 -1.48 2.56 8.33
C TYR A 145 -1.71 3.25 6.97
N TYR A 146 -1.97 2.50 5.91
CA TYR A 146 -2.27 3.08 4.60
C TYR A 146 -3.75 3.49 4.47
N PRO A 147 -4.04 4.72 4.01
CA PRO A 147 -5.40 5.21 3.82
C PRO A 147 -6.10 4.46 2.67
N LYS A 148 -7.35 4.82 2.36
CA LYS A 148 -8.10 4.26 1.23
C LYS A 148 -7.54 4.81 -0.11
N MET A 149 -6.49 4.17 -0.63
CA MET A 149 -5.90 4.44 -1.96
C MET A 149 -5.64 5.92 -2.25
N ASP A 150 -4.53 6.44 -1.73
CA ASP A 150 -3.98 7.74 -2.17
C ASP A 150 -3.52 7.62 -3.64
N ALA A 151 -4.19 8.33 -4.54
CA ALA A 151 -3.96 8.23 -5.98
C ALA A 151 -2.51 8.61 -6.38
N ALA A 152 -1.88 9.57 -5.68
CA ALA A 152 -0.50 9.94 -5.93
C ALA A 152 0.45 8.79 -5.56
N HIS A 153 0.20 8.14 -4.42
CA HIS A 153 0.96 6.97 -3.97
C HIS A 153 0.85 5.79 -4.93
N ILE A 154 -0.36 5.49 -5.41
CA ILE A 154 -0.56 4.41 -6.37
C ILE A 154 0.18 4.70 -7.69
N LEU A 155 0.16 5.95 -8.16
CA LEU A 155 0.91 6.34 -9.35
C LEU A 155 2.42 6.17 -9.17
N ASN A 156 2.93 6.48 -7.96
CA ASN A 156 4.31 6.24 -7.58
C ASN A 156 4.68 4.75 -7.64
N LEU A 157 3.78 3.86 -7.20
CA LEU A 157 3.97 2.42 -7.30
C LEU A 157 3.99 1.95 -8.76
N CYS A 158 3.09 2.47 -9.60
CA CYS A 158 3.01 2.09 -11.02
C CYS A 158 4.34 2.27 -11.75
N TRP A 159 4.97 3.45 -11.66
CA TRP A 159 6.24 3.67 -12.35
C TRP A 159 7.38 2.82 -11.76
N LYS A 160 7.45 2.67 -10.42
CA LYS A 160 8.53 1.92 -9.77
C LYS A 160 8.52 0.44 -10.12
N ILE A 161 7.33 -0.13 -10.32
CA ILE A 161 7.11 -1.54 -10.64
C ILE A 161 7.17 -1.80 -12.15
N GLY A 162 7.00 -0.74 -12.96
CA GLY A 162 7.08 -0.80 -14.42
C GLY A 162 5.74 -1.13 -15.07
N ALA A 163 4.64 -0.62 -14.51
CA ALA A 163 3.32 -0.75 -15.12
C ALA A 163 3.19 0.16 -16.35
N SER A 164 2.42 -0.29 -17.35
CA SER A 164 2.31 0.35 -18.67
C SER A 164 1.11 1.30 -18.76
N LEU A 165 1.23 2.38 -19.55
CA LEU A 165 0.09 3.24 -19.89
C LEU A 165 -0.93 2.55 -20.83
N GLU A 166 -0.58 1.42 -21.46
CA GLU A 166 -1.55 0.59 -22.19
C GLU A 166 -2.63 0.00 -21.28
N ASP A 167 -2.39 -0.07 -19.96
CA ASP A 167 -3.42 -0.39 -18.98
C ASP A 167 -4.34 0.82 -18.78
N GLU A 168 -5.58 0.70 -19.25
CA GLU A 168 -6.58 1.76 -19.15
C GLU A 168 -6.80 2.25 -17.71
N ARG A 169 -6.65 1.38 -16.69
CA ARG A 169 -6.82 1.79 -15.28
C ARG A 169 -5.75 2.80 -14.85
N ILE A 170 -4.55 2.65 -15.40
CA ILE A 170 -3.41 3.53 -15.14
C ILE A 170 -3.58 4.83 -15.92
N THR A 171 -3.97 4.75 -17.20
CA THR A 171 -4.29 5.95 -17.99
C THR A 171 -5.42 6.77 -17.34
N ASP A 172 -6.47 6.12 -16.85
CA ASP A 172 -7.54 6.80 -16.13
C ASP A 172 -7.07 7.39 -14.79
N LEU A 173 -6.10 6.77 -14.11
CA LEU A 173 -5.50 7.30 -12.89
C LEU A 173 -4.64 8.54 -13.20
N VAL A 174 -3.86 8.50 -14.28
CA VAL A 174 -3.08 9.63 -14.79
C VAL A 174 -3.99 10.81 -15.12
N ASN A 175 -5.07 10.56 -15.87
CA ASN A 175 -6.03 11.59 -16.23
C ASN A 175 -6.68 12.21 -14.98
N PHE A 176 -7.15 11.37 -14.06
CA PHE A 176 -7.72 11.83 -12.78
C PHE A 176 -6.74 12.73 -12.02
N VAL A 177 -5.47 12.33 -11.90
CA VAL A 177 -4.45 13.13 -11.21
C VAL A 177 -4.20 14.45 -11.95
N LYS A 178 -4.02 14.43 -13.27
CA LYS A 178 -3.78 15.64 -14.07
C LYS A 178 -4.90 16.67 -13.94
N GLU A 179 -6.16 16.22 -13.87
CA GLU A 179 -7.32 17.10 -13.64
C GLU A 179 -7.29 17.83 -12.30
N GLN A 180 -6.53 17.35 -11.31
CA GLN A 180 -6.40 18.01 -10.00
C GLN A 180 -5.31 19.08 -9.97
N GLN A 181 -4.59 19.30 -11.08
CA GLN A 181 -3.56 20.32 -11.15
C GLN A 181 -4.21 21.71 -11.19
N ASN A 182 -3.80 22.62 -10.30
CA ASN A 182 -4.33 23.97 -10.26
C ASN A 182 -3.67 24.90 -11.31
N GLN A 183 -4.16 26.14 -11.39
CA GLN A 183 -3.65 27.17 -12.32
C GLN A 183 -2.17 27.51 -12.16
N TYR A 184 -1.54 27.14 -11.04
CA TYR A 184 -0.12 27.35 -10.76
C TYR A 184 0.72 26.09 -11.03
N SER A 185 0.14 25.10 -11.71
CA SER A 185 0.77 23.80 -11.98
C SER A 185 1.11 22.98 -10.74
N LEU A 186 0.43 23.25 -9.61
CA LEU A 186 0.61 22.53 -8.35
C LEU A 186 -0.53 21.54 -8.10
N TRP A 187 -0.23 20.47 -7.37
CA TRP A 187 -1.23 19.57 -6.79
C TRP A 187 -1.36 19.83 -5.30
N GLU A 188 -2.56 20.21 -4.87
CA GLU A 188 -2.81 20.60 -3.49
C GLU A 188 -3.02 19.37 -2.58
N CYS A 189 -2.22 19.28 -1.51
CA CYS A 189 -2.49 18.35 -0.43
C CYS A 189 -3.47 19.00 0.55
N LYS A 190 -4.76 18.69 0.42
CA LYS A 190 -5.83 19.35 1.21
C LYS A 190 -5.69 19.16 2.71
N ILE A 191 -5.18 18.00 3.15
CA ILE A 191 -5.03 17.67 4.58
C ILE A 191 -3.89 18.49 5.19
N HIS A 192 -2.79 18.63 4.45
CA HIS A 192 -1.59 19.36 4.89
C HIS A 192 -1.08 20.25 3.75
N PRO A 193 -1.56 21.50 3.63
CA PRO A 193 -1.16 22.40 2.53
C PRO A 193 0.36 22.59 2.41
N GLN A 194 1.11 22.46 3.52
CA GLN A 194 2.57 22.50 3.57
C GLN A 194 3.23 21.36 2.76
N ALA A 195 2.53 20.23 2.55
CA ALA A 195 3.01 19.11 1.76
C ALA A 195 2.85 19.31 0.24
N THR A 196 2.13 20.35 -0.22
CA THR A 196 1.81 20.61 -1.64
C THR A 196 3.04 20.59 -2.56
N ARG A 197 4.16 21.16 -2.12
CA ARG A 197 5.40 21.19 -2.93
C ARG A 197 5.99 19.79 -3.08
N TRP A 198 5.97 18.99 -2.01
CA TRP A 198 6.44 17.61 -2.02
C TRP A 198 5.54 16.70 -2.85
N LEU A 199 4.21 16.87 -2.72
CA LEU A 199 3.23 16.17 -3.55
C LEU A 199 3.44 16.48 -5.03
N THR A 200 3.58 17.75 -5.37
CA THR A 200 3.82 18.19 -6.75
C THR A 200 5.10 17.58 -7.30
N PHE A 201 6.19 17.59 -6.51
CA PHE A 201 7.46 16.98 -6.90
C PHE A 201 7.32 15.47 -7.15
N ASP A 202 6.69 14.72 -6.24
CA ASP A 202 6.53 13.28 -6.38
C ASP A 202 5.64 12.90 -7.57
N LEU A 203 4.58 13.67 -7.84
CA LEU A 203 3.71 13.48 -8.98
C LEU A 203 4.42 13.77 -10.30
N LEU A 204 5.15 14.89 -10.40
CA LEU A 204 5.93 15.21 -11.61
C LEU A 204 6.94 14.11 -11.91
N ARG A 205 7.66 13.63 -10.88
CA ARG A 205 8.59 12.52 -11.01
C ARG A 205 7.87 11.26 -11.50
N SER A 206 6.78 10.88 -10.83
CA SER A 206 6.03 9.66 -11.16
C SER A 206 5.50 9.70 -12.60
N LEU A 207 4.90 10.83 -13.00
CA LEU A 207 4.39 11.05 -14.35
C LEU A 207 5.50 11.01 -15.42
N SER A 208 6.68 11.56 -15.12
CA SER A 208 7.81 11.58 -16.06
C SER A 208 8.45 10.22 -16.31
N HIS A 209 8.25 9.25 -15.41
CA HIS A 209 8.83 7.91 -15.48
C HIS A 209 7.83 6.83 -15.93
N LEU A 210 6.56 7.16 -16.13
CA LEU A 210 5.61 6.20 -16.69
C LEU A 210 5.95 5.97 -18.16
N GLU A 211 6.13 4.70 -18.50
CA GLU A 211 6.46 4.27 -19.85
C GLU A 211 5.20 3.89 -20.61
N GLU A 212 5.17 4.21 -21.91
CA GLU A 212 4.04 3.90 -22.78
C GLU A 212 3.93 2.40 -23.06
N LYS A 213 5.07 1.71 -23.14
CA LYS A 213 5.14 0.26 -23.39
C LYS A 213 6.14 -0.41 -22.46
N THR A 214 5.67 -1.42 -21.75
CA THR A 214 6.50 -2.31 -20.93
C THR A 214 6.07 -3.76 -21.15
N ASP A 215 6.76 -4.71 -20.53
CA ASP A 215 6.35 -6.12 -20.47
C ASP A 215 5.25 -6.38 -19.41
N TRP A 216 4.55 -5.32 -18.97
CA TRP A 216 3.41 -5.38 -18.07
C TRP A 216 2.21 -6.00 -18.75
N ILE A 217 1.62 -7.00 -18.09
CA ILE A 217 0.35 -7.60 -18.51
C ILE A 217 -0.58 -7.56 -17.30
N SER A 218 -1.66 -6.77 -17.43
CA SER A 218 -2.72 -6.70 -16.45
C SER A 218 -3.64 -7.91 -16.58
N MET A 219 -3.91 -8.59 -15.47
CA MET A 219 -4.81 -9.75 -15.43
C MET A 219 -6.02 -9.52 -14.52
N GLU A 220 -5.94 -8.58 -13.59
CA GLU A 220 -7.02 -8.31 -12.64
C GLU A 220 -8.11 -7.44 -13.26
N PRO A 221 -9.38 -7.90 -13.26
CA PRO A 221 -10.49 -7.09 -13.77
C PRO A 221 -10.74 -5.87 -12.88
N ARG A 222 -11.26 -4.83 -13.52
CA ARG A 222 -11.84 -3.67 -12.84
C ARG A 222 -12.97 -4.12 -11.93
N THR A 223 -12.87 -3.83 -10.63
CA THR A 223 -13.89 -4.17 -9.66
C THR A 223 -14.34 -2.91 -8.93
N PRO A 224 -15.48 -2.32 -9.34
CA PRO A 224 -16.03 -1.14 -8.69
C PRO A 224 -16.25 -1.38 -7.18
N PHE A 225 -16.13 -0.30 -6.41
CA PHE A 225 -16.42 -0.35 -4.99
C PHE A 225 -17.85 -0.84 -4.75
N GLN A 226 -17.99 -1.93 -4.01
CA GLN A 226 -19.28 -2.41 -3.51
C GLN A 226 -19.41 -2.09 -2.04
N GLU A 227 -20.51 -1.41 -1.67
CA GLU A 227 -20.86 -1.23 -0.26
C GLU A 227 -21.04 -2.58 0.43
N TYR A 228 -20.60 -2.67 1.68
CA TYR A 228 -20.64 -3.94 2.41
C TYR A 228 -22.08 -4.43 2.57
N SER A 229 -22.29 -5.70 2.24
CA SER A 229 -23.47 -6.42 2.69
C SER A 229 -23.56 -6.27 4.21
N LYS A 230 -24.67 -5.72 4.72
CA LYS A 230 -24.90 -5.62 6.16
C LYS A 230 -24.71 -7.01 6.75
N LYS A 231 -23.82 -7.14 7.73
CA LYS A 231 -23.70 -8.40 8.48
C LYS A 231 -25.09 -8.75 8.98
N ILE A 232 -25.60 -9.91 8.57
CA ILE A 232 -26.81 -10.48 9.15
C ILE A 232 -26.49 -10.60 10.64
N LYS A 233 -27.21 -9.84 11.48
CA LYS A 233 -27.08 -9.95 12.93
C LYS A 233 -27.30 -11.43 13.26
N ARG A 234 -26.30 -12.07 13.85
CA ARG A 234 -26.49 -13.39 14.45
C ARG A 234 -27.23 -13.14 15.76
N PHE A 235 -28.57 -13.15 15.65
CA PHE A 235 -29.59 -12.90 16.67
C PHE A 235 -29.52 -11.51 17.33
#